data_AF-A0A940V5T2-F1
#
_entry.id   AF-A0A940V5T2-F1
#
_cell.length_a   1.000
_cell.length_b   1.000
_cell.length_c   1.000
_cell.angle_alpha   90.00
_cell.angle_beta   90.00
_cell.angle_gamma   90.00
#
_symmetry.space_group_name_H-M   'P 1'
#
loop_
_entity.id
_entity.type
_entity.pdbx_description
1 polymer ?
#
loop_
_entity_poly.entity_id
_entity_poly.type
_entity_poly.pdbx_seq_one_letter_code
_entity_poly.pdbx_strand_id
1 'polypeptide(L)'
;MKTISFNELPLSYEIQRAVADMGFEEATPIQSESIPHILEGRDMLGQAQTGTGKTCAFGIPVIEKVDRDNNHVQFIILAPTRELAIQIADEMHAVAKYKEGIRILAVYGGQPIDRQILALKKRPQIIVGTPGRVMDHMRRKTLRLENISGIILDEADEMLNMGFKEDIDTILVSTPAKIQKV
;
A
#
# COMPACT_ATOMS: atom_id res chain seq x y z
N MET A 1 -13.25 3.08 -23.00
CA MET A 1 -13.55 3.15 -21.56
C MET A 1 -13.82 4.60 -21.20
N LYS A 2 -14.79 4.88 -20.33
CA LYS A 2 -15.12 6.24 -19.92
C LYS A 2 -14.18 6.63 -18.78
N THR A 3 -13.36 7.65 -18.98
CA THR A 3 -12.57 8.25 -17.89
C THR A 3 -13.50 9.10 -17.03
N ILE A 4 -13.33 9.03 -15.72
CA ILE A 4 -14.07 9.86 -14.75
C ILE A 4 -13.09 10.86 -14.13
N SER A 5 -13.57 12.06 -13.84
CA SER A 5 -12.76 13.02 -13.09
C SER A 5 -12.57 12.52 -11.66
N PHE A 6 -11.40 12.79 -11.05
CA PHE A 6 -11.19 12.50 -9.63
C PHE A 6 -12.19 13.19 -8.71
N ASN A 7 -12.79 14.30 -9.16
CA ASN A 7 -13.83 15.02 -8.42
C ASN A 7 -15.17 14.27 -8.39
N GLU A 8 -15.38 13.32 -9.30
CA GLU A 8 -16.57 12.46 -9.33
C GLU A 8 -16.41 11.20 -8.47
N LEU A 9 -15.18 10.90 -8.03
CA LEU A 9 -14.92 9.80 -7.11
C LEU A 9 -15.26 10.22 -5.66
N PRO A 10 -15.73 9.28 -4.82
CA PRO A 10 -16.08 9.55 -3.41
C PRO A 10 -14.82 9.70 -2.54
N LEU A 11 -14.04 10.74 -2.80
CA LEU A 11 -12.76 11.04 -2.17
C LEU A 11 -12.87 12.28 -1.29
N SER A 12 -12.06 12.32 -0.23
CA SER A 12 -11.90 13.51 0.59
C SER A 12 -11.26 14.67 -0.18
N TYR A 13 -11.52 15.90 0.27
CA TYR A 13 -10.94 17.11 -0.34
C TYR A 13 -9.42 17.10 -0.29
N GLU A 14 -8.83 16.58 0.78
CA GLU A 14 -7.39 16.43 0.96
C GLU A 14 -6.78 15.56 -0.13
N ILE A 15 -7.44 14.45 -0.48
CA ILE A 15 -6.99 13.55 -1.54
C ILE A 15 -7.16 14.19 -2.91
N GLN A 16 -8.32 14.80 -3.18
CA GLN A 16 -8.55 15.53 -4.45
C GLN A 16 -7.49 16.61 -4.68
N ARG A 17 -7.13 17.35 -3.62
CA ARG A 17 -6.05 18.34 -3.66
C ARG A 17 -4.68 17.70 -3.89
N ALA A 18 -4.39 16.57 -3.25
CA ALA A 18 -3.12 15.86 -3.43
C ALA A 18 -2.95 15.35 -4.87
N VAL A 19 -3.97 14.72 -5.45
CA VAL A 19 -3.92 14.21 -6.83
C VAL A 19 -3.84 15.34 -7.86
N ALA A 20 -4.49 16.49 -7.61
CA ALA A 20 -4.36 17.67 -8.46
C ALA A 20 -2.92 18.24 -8.44
N ASP A 21 -2.26 18.29 -7.28
CA ASP A 21 -0.85 18.69 -7.17
C ASP A 21 0.12 17.73 -7.88
N MET A 22 -0.27 16.44 -7.99
CA MET A 22 0.46 15.44 -8.76
C MET A 22 0.24 15.59 -10.28
N GLY A 23 -0.63 16.51 -10.70
CA GLY A 23 -0.96 16.76 -12.10
C GLY A 23 -2.03 15.82 -12.68
N PHE A 24 -2.82 15.16 -11.81
CA PHE A 24 -3.90 14.29 -12.25
C PHE A 24 -5.23 15.04 -12.32
N GLU A 25 -5.79 15.10 -13.53
CA GLU A 25 -7.11 15.70 -13.78
C GLU A 25 -8.20 14.62 -13.96
N GLU A 26 -7.90 13.60 -14.75
CA GLU A 26 -8.77 12.45 -15.00
C GLU A 26 -8.16 11.16 -14.45
N ALA A 27 -9.01 10.31 -13.88
CA ALA A 27 -8.61 8.99 -13.44
C ALA A 27 -8.37 8.08 -14.65
N THR A 28 -7.28 7.32 -14.63
CA THR A 28 -7.04 6.28 -15.64
C THR A 28 -8.12 5.20 -15.57
N PRO A 29 -8.29 4.35 -16.60
CA PRO A 29 -9.31 3.31 -16.56
C PRO A 29 -9.20 2.39 -15.34
N ILE A 30 -7.97 1.97 -14.98
CA ILE A 30 -7.74 1.12 -13.81
C ILE A 30 -8.12 1.84 -12.51
N GLN A 31 -7.84 3.14 -12.38
CA GLN A 31 -8.21 3.94 -11.20
C GLN A 31 -9.73 4.12 -11.11
N SER A 32 -10.36 4.44 -12.23
CA SER A 32 -11.81 4.68 -12.33
C SER A 32 -12.62 3.43 -11.92
N GLU A 33 -12.14 2.26 -12.34
CA GLU A 33 -12.80 0.98 -12.08
C GLU A 33 -12.45 0.42 -10.69
N SER A 34 -11.24 0.65 -10.18
CA SER A 34 -10.80 0.04 -8.92
C SER A 34 -11.11 0.85 -7.67
N ILE A 35 -10.93 2.18 -7.70
CA ILE A 35 -11.00 3.01 -6.49
C ILE A 35 -12.34 2.84 -5.75
N PRO A 36 -13.52 2.93 -6.40
CA PRO A 36 -14.80 2.76 -5.72
C PRO A 36 -14.92 1.39 -5.02
N HIS A 37 -14.49 0.32 -5.69
CA HIS A 37 -14.59 -1.03 -5.16
C HIS A 37 -13.61 -1.30 -4.00
N ILE A 38 -12.40 -0.73 -4.06
CA ILE A 38 -11.44 -0.86 -2.96
C ILE A 38 -11.93 -0.04 -1.75
N LEU A 39 -12.52 1.14 -1.95
CA LEU A 39 -13.14 1.93 -0.87
C LEU A 39 -14.22 1.13 -0.15
N GLU A 40 -15.07 0.42 -0.89
CA GLU A 40 -16.12 -0.45 -0.35
C GLU A 40 -15.60 -1.70 0.38
N GLY A 41 -14.30 -1.97 0.34
CA GLY A 41 -13.69 -3.12 1.03
C GLY A 41 -13.79 -4.43 0.27
N ARG A 42 -14.03 -4.39 -1.05
CA ARG A 42 -14.05 -5.60 -1.89
C ARG A 42 -12.62 -6.06 -2.16
N ASP A 43 -12.45 -7.38 -2.21
CA ASP A 43 -11.23 -7.98 -2.75
C ASP A 43 -11.14 -7.67 -4.26
N MET A 44 -9.93 -7.55 -4.77
CA MET A 44 -9.70 -7.19 -6.16
C MET A 44 -8.53 -7.98 -6.75
N LEU A 45 -8.61 -8.23 -8.05
CA LEU A 45 -7.49 -8.65 -8.87
C LEU A 45 -7.41 -7.68 -10.04
N GLY A 46 -6.34 -6.88 -10.07
CA GLY A 46 -6.12 -5.89 -11.12
C GLY A 46 -5.01 -6.33 -12.06
N GLN A 47 -5.29 -6.39 -13.36
CA GLN A 47 -4.26 -6.57 -14.38
C GLN A 47 -4.13 -5.30 -15.22
N ALA A 48 -2.95 -4.69 -15.18
CA ALA A 48 -2.64 -3.52 -15.99
C ALA A 48 -1.13 -3.46 -16.28
N GLN A 49 -0.71 -2.63 -17.24
CA GLN A 49 0.72 -2.43 -17.54
C GLN A 49 1.36 -1.47 -16.53
N THR A 50 2.69 -1.54 -16.36
CA THR A 50 3.44 -0.56 -15.57
C THR A 50 3.23 0.85 -16.14
N GLY A 51 3.19 1.87 -15.28
CA GLY A 51 2.95 3.27 -15.69
C GLY A 51 1.48 3.63 -15.97
N THR A 52 0.52 2.76 -15.65
CA THR A 52 -0.92 3.03 -15.83
C THR A 52 -1.61 3.66 -14.61
N GLY A 53 -0.84 4.02 -13.57
CA GLY A 53 -1.35 4.64 -12.35
C GLY A 53 -1.95 3.66 -11.34
N LYS A 54 -1.55 2.37 -11.38
CA LYS A 54 -2.00 1.34 -10.42
C LYS A 54 -1.73 1.69 -8.97
N THR A 55 -0.58 2.30 -8.69
CA THR A 55 -0.21 2.68 -7.33
C THR A 55 -1.21 3.65 -6.73
N CYS A 56 -1.62 4.70 -7.45
CA CYS A 56 -2.74 5.54 -7.02
C CYS A 56 -4.07 4.77 -6.97
N ALA A 57 -4.28 3.78 -7.83
CA ALA A 57 -5.51 2.99 -7.89
C ALA A 57 -5.79 2.24 -6.57
N PHE A 58 -4.78 1.63 -5.95
CA PHE A 58 -4.90 1.06 -4.59
C PHE A 58 -4.50 2.04 -3.47
N GLY A 59 -3.63 3.00 -3.77
CA GLY A 59 -3.03 3.89 -2.78
C GLY A 59 -4.01 4.92 -2.25
N ILE A 60 -4.78 5.55 -3.14
CA ILE A 60 -5.85 6.48 -2.78
C ILE A 60 -6.83 5.85 -1.78
N PRO A 61 -7.45 4.68 -2.07
CA PRO A 61 -8.37 4.07 -1.13
C PRO A 61 -7.70 3.59 0.16
N VAL A 62 -6.44 3.17 0.13
CA VAL A 62 -5.68 2.86 1.35
C VAL A 62 -5.52 4.11 2.23
N ILE A 63 -5.08 5.24 1.66
CA ILE A 63 -4.93 6.50 2.41
C ILE A 63 -6.28 7.00 2.95
N GLU A 64 -7.36 6.86 2.18
CA GLU A 64 -8.70 7.28 2.60
C GLU A 64 -9.21 6.47 3.80
N LYS A 65 -8.88 5.18 3.87
CA LYS A 65 -9.38 4.25 4.91
C LYS A 65 -8.52 4.19 6.17
N VAL A 66 -7.29 4.70 6.13
CA VAL A 66 -6.39 4.67 7.29
C VAL A 66 -6.93 5.57 8.41
N ASP A 67 -7.07 4.99 9.59
CA ASP A 67 -7.31 5.73 10.82
C ASP A 67 -5.98 6.27 11.36
N ARG A 68 -5.77 7.58 11.27
CA ARG A 68 -4.53 8.23 11.69
C ARG A 68 -4.29 8.17 13.21
N ASP A 69 -5.35 8.05 14.01
CA ASP A 69 -5.27 8.06 15.48
C ASP A 69 -4.97 6.66 16.02
N ASN A 70 -5.18 5.62 15.20
CA ASN A 70 -4.76 4.26 15.48
C ASN A 70 -3.27 4.07 15.13
N ASN A 71 -2.51 3.66 16.14
CA ASN A 71 -1.06 3.49 16.08
C ASN A 71 -0.62 2.06 15.66
N HIS A 72 -1.54 1.20 15.27
CA HIS A 72 -1.23 -0.10 14.69
C HIS A 72 -0.96 0.03 13.19
N VAL A 73 -0.19 -0.93 12.65
CA VAL A 73 -0.13 -1.14 11.20
C VAL A 73 -1.53 -1.59 10.76
N GLN A 74 -2.06 -0.92 9.76
CA GLN A 74 -3.41 -1.11 9.21
C GLN A 74 -3.36 -1.63 7.78
N PHE A 75 -2.33 -1.30 7.01
CA PHE A 75 -2.17 -1.79 5.64
C PHE A 75 -0.72 -2.19 5.38
N ILE A 76 -0.56 -3.25 4.59
CA ILE A 76 0.73 -3.65 4.07
C ILE A 76 0.67 -3.79 2.55
N ILE A 77 1.63 -3.19 1.87
CA ILE A 77 1.82 -3.30 0.42
C ILE A 77 3.12 -4.07 0.19
N LEU A 78 3.03 -5.22 -0.48
CA LEU A 78 4.19 -6.02 -0.87
C LEU A 78 4.59 -5.71 -2.30
N ALA A 79 5.88 -5.55 -2.52
CA ALA A 79 6.47 -5.34 -3.84
C ALA A 79 7.72 -6.23 -4.03
N PRO A 80 8.03 -6.68 -5.26
CA PRO A 80 9.13 -7.61 -5.54
C PRO A 80 10.52 -7.03 -5.25
N THR A 81 10.72 -5.74 -5.48
CA THR A 81 12.05 -5.11 -5.42
C THR A 81 12.10 -3.97 -4.42
N ARG A 82 13.32 -3.62 -3.99
CA ARG A 82 13.55 -2.46 -3.12
C ARG A 82 13.14 -1.18 -3.83
N GLU A 83 13.52 -1.06 -5.09
CA GLU A 83 13.30 0.12 -5.90
C GLU A 83 11.80 0.40 -6.05
N LEU A 84 11.01 -0.65 -6.33
CA LEU A 84 9.56 -0.53 -6.41
C LEU A 84 8.92 -0.23 -5.05
N ALA A 85 9.39 -0.84 -3.96
CA ALA A 85 8.91 -0.51 -2.61
C ALA A 85 9.16 0.97 -2.23
N ILE A 86 10.28 1.55 -2.67
CA ILE A 86 10.57 2.98 -2.48
C ILE A 86 9.62 3.82 -3.33
N GLN A 87 9.47 3.51 -4.61
CA GLN A 87 8.59 4.24 -5.52
C GLN A 87 7.15 4.27 -5.04
N ILE A 88 6.63 3.11 -4.61
CA ILE A 88 5.27 3.00 -4.04
C ILE A 88 5.18 3.87 -2.78
N ALA A 89 6.15 3.81 -1.87
CA ALA A 89 6.12 4.62 -0.66
C ALA A 89 6.14 6.13 -0.95
N ASP A 90 6.94 6.56 -1.92
CA ASP A 90 7.02 7.97 -2.34
C ASP A 90 5.70 8.45 -2.95
N GLU A 91 5.06 7.63 -3.79
CA GLU A 91 3.76 7.94 -4.38
C GLU A 91 2.64 7.94 -3.32
N MET A 92 2.67 7.00 -2.37
CA MET A 92 1.76 7.00 -1.21
C MET A 92 1.94 8.27 -0.35
N HIS A 93 3.18 8.74 -0.16
CA HIS A 93 3.45 10.00 0.52
C HIS A 93 2.90 11.21 -0.25
N ALA A 94 2.99 11.20 -1.58
CA ALA A 94 2.40 12.26 -2.41
C ALA A 94 0.87 12.29 -2.28
N VAL A 95 0.21 11.13 -2.33
CA VAL A 95 -1.24 11.01 -2.11
C VAL A 95 -1.63 11.45 -0.70
N ALA A 96 -0.84 11.10 0.32
CA ALA A 96 -1.10 11.46 1.71
C ALA A 96 -0.70 12.91 2.09
N LYS A 97 -0.19 13.72 1.15
CA LYS A 97 0.39 15.05 1.40
C LYS A 97 -0.45 15.95 2.30
N TYR A 98 -1.77 15.91 2.15
CA TYR A 98 -2.71 16.73 2.92
C TYR A 98 -3.45 15.96 4.04
N LYS A 99 -3.20 14.66 4.20
CA LYS A 99 -3.75 13.82 5.28
C LYS A 99 -2.75 13.74 6.44
N GLU A 100 -2.69 14.80 7.24
CA GLU A 100 -1.77 14.89 8.37
C GLU A 100 -1.93 13.72 9.35
N GLY A 101 -0.81 13.22 9.87
CA GLY A 101 -0.78 12.15 10.88
C GLY A 101 -0.66 10.73 10.33
N ILE A 102 -0.88 10.54 9.02
CA ILE A 102 -0.60 9.27 8.34
C ILE A 102 0.91 9.09 8.20
N ARG A 103 1.41 7.92 8.63
CA ARG A 103 2.82 7.56 8.59
C ARG A 103 2.99 6.31 7.75
N ILE A 104 3.77 6.43 6.70
CA ILE A 104 4.12 5.36 5.76
C ILE A 104 5.60 5.01 5.99
N LEU A 105 5.94 3.73 5.93
CA LEU A 105 7.32 3.27 6.04
C LEU A 105 7.63 2.20 5.01
N ALA A 106 8.69 2.41 4.23
CA ALA A 106 9.27 1.41 3.36
C ALA A 106 10.25 0.50 4.14
N VAL A 107 10.11 -0.83 3.99
CA VAL A 107 11.00 -1.85 4.58
C VAL A 107 11.51 -2.82 3.52
N TYR A 108 12.83 -2.87 3.33
CA TYR A 108 13.45 -3.71 2.29
C TYR A 108 14.88 -4.16 2.65
N GLY A 109 15.43 -5.09 1.86
CA GLY A 109 16.80 -5.61 1.99
C GLY A 109 17.90 -4.58 1.66
N GLY A 110 19.16 -4.89 1.98
CA GLY A 110 20.31 -4.05 1.60
C GLY A 110 20.51 -2.77 2.44
N GLN A 111 19.64 -2.50 3.41
CA GLN A 111 19.87 -1.52 4.47
C GLN A 111 19.97 -2.19 5.86
N PRO A 112 20.70 -1.59 6.82
CA PRO A 112 20.75 -2.10 8.18
C PRO A 112 19.36 -2.19 8.81
N ILE A 113 19.01 -3.36 9.35
CA ILE A 113 17.69 -3.59 9.93
C ILE A 113 17.41 -2.67 11.12
N ASP A 114 18.43 -2.32 11.90
CA ASP A 114 18.29 -1.45 13.08
C ASP A 114 17.72 -0.07 12.73
N ARG A 115 18.04 0.46 11.53
CA ARG A 115 17.44 1.72 11.05
C ARG A 115 15.93 1.57 10.84
N GLN A 116 15.51 0.46 10.24
CA GLN A 116 14.09 0.16 10.02
C GLN A 116 13.37 -0.15 11.35
N ILE A 117 14.03 -0.81 12.30
CA ILE A 117 13.51 -1.01 13.67
C ILE A 117 13.26 0.33 14.36
N LEU A 118 14.20 1.27 14.28
CA LEU A 118 14.03 2.63 14.81
C LEU A 118 12.88 3.37 14.11
N ALA A 119 12.73 3.22 12.80
CA ALA A 119 11.62 3.81 12.07
C ALA A 119 10.26 3.20 12.46
N LEU A 120 10.17 1.88 12.67
CA LEU A 120 8.97 1.19 13.14
C LEU A 120 8.51 1.67 14.53
N LYS A 121 9.43 2.13 15.39
CA LYS A 121 9.07 2.75 16.68
C LYS A 121 8.23 4.03 16.52
N LYS A 122 8.26 4.69 15.35
CA LYS A 122 7.39 5.82 15.02
C LYS A 122 5.95 5.39 14.68
N ARG A 123 5.64 4.09 14.78
CA ARG A 123 4.30 3.50 14.63
C ARG A 123 3.64 3.90 13.29
N PRO A 124 4.23 3.54 12.15
CA PRO A 124 3.59 3.72 10.86
C PRO A 124 2.30 2.91 10.76
N GLN A 125 1.27 3.47 10.14
CA GLN A 125 0.03 2.76 9.85
C GLN A 125 0.12 1.97 8.54
N ILE A 126 0.99 2.39 7.61
CA ILE A 126 1.18 1.74 6.32
C ILE A 126 2.61 1.27 6.20
N ILE A 127 2.78 -0.02 5.88
CA ILE A 127 4.07 -0.60 5.54
C ILE A 127 4.09 -0.89 4.05
N VAL A 128 5.14 -0.44 3.37
CA VAL A 128 5.46 -0.86 2.00
C VAL A 128 6.73 -1.69 2.09
N GLY A 129 6.81 -2.89 1.52
CA GLY A 129 8.04 -3.65 1.69
C GLY A 129 8.21 -4.88 0.83
N THR A 130 9.44 -5.38 0.81
CA THR A 130 9.74 -6.64 0.12
C THR A 130 9.45 -7.84 1.02
N PRO A 131 8.91 -8.96 0.48
CA PRO A 131 8.46 -10.10 1.29
C PRO A 131 9.51 -10.59 2.29
N GLY A 132 10.75 -10.81 1.84
CA GLY A 132 11.83 -11.29 2.70
C GLY A 132 12.19 -10.34 3.87
N ARG A 133 12.11 -9.02 3.68
CA ARG A 133 12.40 -8.06 4.78
C ARG A 133 11.23 -7.94 5.75
N VAL A 134 9.99 -7.94 5.25
CA VAL A 134 8.79 -7.99 6.09
C VAL A 134 8.85 -9.22 7.00
N MET A 135 9.19 -10.38 6.43
CA MET A 135 9.39 -11.63 7.16
C MET A 135 10.48 -11.55 8.25
N ASP A 136 11.62 -10.90 7.95
CA ASP A 136 12.68 -10.69 8.94
C ASP A 136 12.19 -9.83 10.13
N HIS A 137 11.44 -8.76 9.85
CA HIS A 137 10.84 -7.93 10.91
C HIS A 137 9.81 -8.67 11.76
N MET A 138 8.98 -9.51 11.15
CA MET A 138 8.00 -10.35 11.84
C MET A 138 8.69 -11.39 12.74
N ARG A 139 9.70 -12.10 12.25
CA ARG A 139 10.49 -13.06 13.05
C ARG A 139 11.13 -12.40 14.26
N ARG A 140 11.59 -11.16 14.11
CA ARG A 140 12.17 -10.34 15.19
C ARG A 140 11.13 -9.69 16.11
N LYS A 141 9.84 -9.87 15.84
CA LYS A 141 8.71 -9.26 16.57
C LYS A 141 8.73 -7.73 16.57
N THR A 142 9.32 -7.14 15.54
CA THR A 142 9.42 -5.68 15.35
C THR A 142 8.30 -5.12 14.48
N LEU A 143 7.66 -5.99 13.69
CA LEU A 143 6.44 -5.73 12.94
C LEU A 143 5.40 -6.78 13.33
N ARG A 144 4.16 -6.35 13.57
CA ARG A 144 3.02 -7.22 13.86
C ARG A 144 1.90 -6.88 12.88
N LEU A 145 1.29 -7.91 12.29
CA LEU A 145 0.24 -7.75 11.28
C LEU A 145 -1.15 -8.17 11.79
N GLU A 146 -1.27 -8.44 13.09
CA GLU A 146 -2.48 -8.91 13.77
C GLU A 146 -3.68 -7.95 13.67
N ASN A 147 -3.45 -6.67 13.33
CA ASN A 147 -4.46 -5.62 13.29
C ASN A 147 -4.61 -4.96 11.90
N ILE A 148 -4.03 -5.55 10.86
CA ILE A 148 -4.19 -4.98 9.51
C ILE A 148 -5.61 -5.18 9.00
N SER A 149 -6.09 -4.22 8.23
CA SER A 149 -7.38 -4.25 7.53
C SER A 149 -7.23 -4.70 6.07
N GLY A 150 -6.05 -4.58 5.49
CA GLY A 150 -5.80 -5.01 4.11
C GLY A 150 -4.35 -5.28 3.75
N ILE A 151 -4.17 -6.12 2.74
CA ILE A 151 -2.91 -6.41 2.07
C ILE A 151 -3.04 -6.14 0.58
N ILE A 152 -1.98 -5.56 0.00
CA ILE A 152 -1.87 -5.29 -1.43
C ILE A 152 -0.62 -6.03 -1.94
N LEU A 153 -0.75 -6.75 -3.05
CA LEU A 153 0.34 -7.46 -3.72
C LEU A 153 0.62 -6.82 -5.08
N ASP A 154 1.55 -5.86 -5.13
CA ASP A 154 1.94 -5.25 -6.40
C ASP A 154 2.98 -6.11 -7.13
N GLU A 155 2.77 -6.31 -8.43
CA GLU A 155 3.56 -7.23 -9.27
C GLU A 155 3.65 -8.65 -8.67
N ALA A 156 2.49 -9.20 -8.29
CA ALA A 156 2.38 -10.50 -7.65
C ALA A 156 2.95 -11.65 -8.49
N ASP A 157 2.79 -11.61 -9.80
CA ASP A 157 3.38 -12.55 -10.75
C ASP A 157 4.92 -12.53 -10.69
N GLU A 158 5.51 -11.34 -10.66
CA GLU A 158 6.96 -11.19 -10.52
C GLU A 158 7.46 -11.70 -9.16
N MET A 159 6.72 -11.42 -8.07
CA MET A 159 7.06 -11.98 -6.77
C MET A 159 7.05 -13.52 -6.77
N LEU A 160 6.10 -14.14 -7.47
CA LEU A 160 6.06 -15.60 -7.62
C LEU A 160 7.25 -16.12 -8.46
N ASN A 161 7.59 -15.44 -9.55
CA ASN A 161 8.74 -15.78 -10.39
C ASN A 161 10.07 -15.70 -9.62
N MET A 162 10.19 -14.73 -8.71
CA MET A 162 11.34 -14.56 -7.83
C MET A 162 11.40 -15.56 -6.66
N GLY A 163 10.39 -16.43 -6.53
CA GLY A 163 10.33 -17.46 -5.50
C GLY A 163 9.79 -16.97 -4.14
N PHE A 164 9.14 -15.81 -4.07
CA PHE A 164 8.59 -15.28 -2.81
C PHE A 164 7.27 -15.93 -2.37
N LYS A 165 6.83 -17.00 -3.03
CA LYS A 165 5.56 -17.66 -2.70
C LYS A 165 5.46 -18.03 -1.21
N GLU A 166 6.47 -18.72 -0.67
CA GLU A 166 6.47 -19.16 0.73
C GLU A 166 6.49 -17.98 1.72
N ASP A 167 7.24 -16.93 1.38
CA ASP A 167 7.28 -15.70 2.16
C ASP A 167 5.91 -15.02 2.21
N ILE A 168 5.24 -14.89 1.05
CA ILE A 168 3.88 -14.31 0.95
C ILE A 168 2.88 -15.15 1.73
N ASP A 169 2.89 -16.48 1.56
CA ASP A 169 1.99 -17.38 2.30
C ASP A 169 2.20 -17.23 3.81
N THR A 170 3.45 -17.12 4.27
CA THR A 170 3.75 -16.93 5.69
C THR A 170 3.29 -15.57 6.21
N ILE A 171 3.46 -14.51 5.42
CA ILE A 171 2.93 -13.17 5.74
C ILE A 171 1.41 -13.26 5.90
N LEU A 172 0.70 -13.84 4.93
CA LEU A 172 -0.76 -13.97 4.96
C LEU A 172 -1.26 -14.74 6.19
N VAL A 173 -0.58 -15.82 6.58
CA VAL A 173 -0.91 -16.59 7.80
C VAL A 173 -0.80 -15.75 9.08
N SER A 174 0.03 -14.72 9.09
CA SER A 174 0.19 -13.82 10.25
C SER A 174 -0.83 -12.68 10.33
N THR A 175 -1.72 -12.58 9.34
CA THR A 175 -2.77 -11.55 9.27
C THR A 175 -4.10 -12.07 9.83
N PRO A 176 -5.07 -11.21 10.15
CA PRO A 176 -6.43 -11.64 10.50
C PRO A 176 -7.06 -12.53 9.43
N ALA A 177 -7.94 -13.44 9.84
CA ALA A 177 -8.64 -14.35 8.92
C ALA A 177 -9.44 -13.61 7.84
N LYS A 178 -9.93 -12.40 8.16
CA LYS A 178 -10.66 -11.54 7.23
C LYS A 178 -9.97 -10.18 7.12
N ILE A 179 -9.31 -9.98 5.99
CA ILE A 179 -8.73 -8.72 5.54
C ILE A 179 -9.09 -8.54 4.06
N GLN A 180 -9.08 -7.28 3.60
CA GLN A 180 -9.19 -6.97 2.18
C GLN A 180 -7.90 -7.38 1.45
N LYS A 181 -8.01 -8.01 0.29
CA LYS A 181 -6.86 -8.37 -0.57
C LYS A 181 -6.99 -7.71 -1.93
N VAL A 182 -5.93 -7.05 -2.38
CA VAL A 182 -5.85 -6.34 -3.67
C VAL A 182 -4.61 -6.76 -4.43
#